data_AF-A0A661QRL7-F1
#
_entry.id   AF-A0A661QRL7-F1
#
_cell.length_a   1.000
_cell.length_b   1.000
_cell.length_c   1.000
_cell.angle_alpha   90.00
_cell.angle_beta   90.00
_cell.angle_gamma   90.00
#
_symmetry.space_group_name_H-M   'P 1'
#
loop_
_entity.id
_entity.type
_entity.pdbx_description
1 polymer ?
#
loop_
_entity_poly.entity_id
_entity_poly.type
_entity_poly.pdbx_seq_one_letter_code
_entity_poly.pdbx_strand_id
1 'polypeptide(L)' 'RKKLIIIPAECLGCGYVFEKRKRFTRPSRCPHCKSEHIQNPIYRIG' A
#
# COMPACT_ATOMS: atom_id res chain seq x y z
N ARG A 1 -2.84 -26.27 1.51
CA ARG A 1 -2.53 -25.29 0.44
C ARG A 1 -2.49 -23.91 1.11
N LYS A 2 -1.30 -23.33 1.30
CA LYS A 2 -1.17 -22.03 1.98
C LYS A 2 -1.59 -20.89 1.05
N LYS A 3 -2.39 -19.94 1.52
CA LYS A 3 -2.84 -18.77 0.74
C LYS A 3 -2.03 -17.54 1.18
N LEU A 4 -1.41 -16.87 0.22
CA LEU A 4 -0.80 -15.56 0.45
C LEU A 4 -1.91 -14.50 0.46
N ILE A 5 -2.09 -13.87 1.62
CA ILE A 5 -2.97 -12.70 1.79
C ILE A 5 -2.06 -11.47 1.79
N ILE A 6 -2.25 -10.61 0.80
CA ILE A 6 -1.51 -9.36 0.66
C ILE A 6 -2.46 -8.24 1.01
N ILE A 7 -2.13 -7.46 2.05
CA ILE A 7 -2.83 -6.23 2.38
C ILE A 7 -2.07 -5.08 1.68
N PRO A 8 -2.68 -4.39 0.71
CA PRO A 8 -2.04 -3.31 -0.01
C PRO A 8 -1.69 -2.15 0.93
N ALA A 9 -0.66 -1.38 0.56
CA ALA A 9 -0.39 -0.12 1.23
C ALA A 9 -1.57 0.85 1.04
N GLU A 10 -1.79 1.75 1.98
CA GLU A 10 -2.80 2.81 1.89
C GLU A 10 -2.25 4.13 2.48
N CYS A 11 -2.74 5.26 1.98
CA CYS A 11 -2.38 6.57 2.52
C CYS A 11 -3.23 6.89 3.75
N LEU A 12 -2.60 7.07 4.91
CA LEU A 12 -3.29 7.42 6.16
C LEU A 12 -3.81 8.87 6.18
N GLY A 13 -3.36 9.71 5.24
CA GLY A 13 -3.83 11.10 5.13
C GLY A 13 -5.13 11.26 4.34
N CYS A 14 -5.47 10.34 3.45
CA CYS A 14 -6.68 10.45 2.61
C CYS A 14 -7.42 9.12 2.34
N GLY A 15 -6.92 8.00 2.84
CA GLY A 15 -7.51 6.67 2.62
C GLY A 15 -7.21 6.05 1.24
N TYR A 16 -6.30 6.65 0.44
CA TYR A 16 -6.02 6.13 -0.90
C TYR A 16 -5.31 4.77 -0.83
N VAL A 17 -5.95 3.71 -1.34
CA VAL A 17 -5.41 2.34 -1.34
C VAL A 17 -4.59 2.08 -2.60
N PHE A 18 -3.43 1.46 -2.41
CA PHE A 18 -2.43 1.29 -3.44
C PHE A 18 -2.42 -0.12 -4.03
N GLU A 19 -3.56 -0.53 -4.59
CA GLU A 19 -3.82 -1.90 -5.05
C GLU A 19 -3.18 -2.24 -6.41
N LYS A 20 -3.05 -1.24 -7.30
CA LYS A 20 -2.65 -1.44 -8.71
C LYS A 20 -1.20 -1.09 -9.03
N ARG A 21 -0.32 -0.98 -8.03
CA ARG A 21 1.07 -0.60 -8.30
C ARG A 21 1.82 -1.73 -8.98
N LYS A 22 2.19 -1.55 -10.25
CA LYS A 22 3.18 -2.39 -10.94
C LYS A 22 4.62 -2.14 -10.48
N ARG A 23 4.87 -0.98 -9.86
CA ARG A 23 6.21 -0.56 -9.42
C ARG A 23 6.36 -0.84 -7.92
N PHE A 24 7.35 -1.66 -7.57
CA PHE A 24 7.69 -2.02 -6.18
C PHE A 24 8.38 -0.91 -5.39
N THR A 25 8.73 0.21 -6.04
CA THR A 25 9.33 1.37 -5.37
C THR A 25 8.30 2.11 -4.54
N ARG A 26 8.62 2.38 -3.26
CA ARG A 26 7.78 3.20 -2.38
C ARG A 26 7.64 4.60 -2.99
N PRO A 27 6.43 5.09 -3.31
CA PRO A 27 6.31 6.48 -3.68
C PRO A 27 6.66 7.33 -2.46
N SER A 28 7.37 8.44 -2.69
CA SER A 28 7.67 9.39 -1.62
C SER A 28 6.40 10.04 -1.07
N ARG A 29 5.37 10.22 -1.92
CA ARG A 29 4.12 10.92 -1.60
C ARG A 29 2.90 10.25 -2.20
N CYS A 30 1.75 10.44 -1.57
CA CYS A 30 0.46 10.02 -2.08
C CYS A 30 0.10 10.81 -3.35
N PRO A 31 -0.29 10.16 -4.45
CA PRO A 31 -0.68 10.87 -5.68
C PRO A 31 -1.97 11.69 -5.50
N HIS A 32 -2.81 11.36 -4.52
CA HIS A 32 -4.11 12.01 -4.32
C HIS A 32 -4.02 13.24 -3.40
N CYS A 33 -3.34 13.13 -2.26
CA CYS A 33 -3.25 14.21 -1.26
C CYS A 33 -1.82 14.75 -1.05
N LYS A 34 -0.82 14.18 -1.73
CA LYS A 34 0.61 14.50 -1.58
C LYS A 34 1.20 14.26 -0.19
N SER A 35 0.47 13.59 0.71
CA SER A 35 0.96 13.20 2.04
C SER A 35 2.05 12.13 1.95
N GLU A 36 3.05 12.22 2.82
CA GLU A 36 4.11 11.21 3.00
C GLU A 36 3.70 10.11 3.99
N HIS A 37 2.52 10.26 4.61
CA HIS A 37 1.97 9.33 5.60
C HIS A 37 1.26 8.18 4.89
N ILE A 38 2.04 7.14 4.57
CA ILE A 38 1.59 5.93 3.87
C ILE A 38 1.89 4.72 4.75
N GLN A 39 0.89 3.88 5.02
CA GLN A 39 1.08 2.63 5.75
C GLN A 39 1.87 1.63 4.90
N ASN A 40 2.72 0.84 5.55
CA ASN A 40 3.46 -0.23 4.87
C ASN A 40 2.52 -1.39 4.51
N PRO A 41 2.72 -2.06 3.36
CA PRO A 41 1.94 -3.24 2.99
C PRO A 41 2.26 -4.41 3.94
N ILE A 42 1.26 -5.23 4.25
CA ILE A 42 1.40 -6.38 5.15
C ILE A 42 1.21 -7.67 4.34
N TYR A 43 2.14 -8.61 4.50
CA TYR A 43 2.09 -9.92 3.84
C TYR A 43 1.82 -10.99 4.91
N ARG A 44 0.77 -11.79 4.72
CA ARG A 44 0.43 -12.92 5.59
C ARG A 44 0.37 -14.21 4.78
N ILE A 45 0.94 -15.28 5.33
CA ILE A 45 0.84 -16.62 4.78
C ILE A 45 -0.15 -17.38 5.68
N GLY A 46 -1.33 -17.68 5.15
CA GLY A 46 -2.36 -18.50 5.80
C GLY A 46 -2.29 -19.96 5.39
#